data_AF-A0A183ILY4-F1
#
_entry.id   AF-A0A183ILY4-F1
#
_cell.length_a   1.000
_cell.length_b   1.000
_cell.length_c   1.000
_cell.angle_alpha   90.00
_cell.angle_beta   90.00
_cell.angle_gamma   90.00
#
_symmetry.space_group_name_H-M   'P 1'
#
loop_
_entity.id
_entity.type
_entity.pdbx_description
1 polymer ?
#
loop_
_entity_poly.entity_id
_entity_poly.type
_entity_poly.pdbx_seq_one_letter_code
_entity_poly.pdbx_strand_id
1 'polypeptide(L)'
;MADLLTHQMCNSIGVLQQVAPPCGLDGTDVMGLEQEENARNFAKLIAKIAKDIDTLIDSLPNDDSSSNVDNEEFTRLEESNQKAAREFEAVVEKGQILLDRIQDALADISKVSYAVSQIHTI
;
A
#
# COMPACT_ATOMS: atom_id res chain seq x y z
N MET A 1 -4.23 9.74 -13.32
CA MET A 1 -3.78 11.10 -12.95
C MET A 1 -3.68 12.04 -14.15
N ALA A 2 -3.20 11.59 -15.31
CA ALA A 2 -3.31 12.40 -16.54
C ALA A 2 -4.74 12.87 -16.83
N ASP A 3 -5.73 11.99 -16.66
CA ASP A 3 -7.15 12.33 -16.80
C ASP A 3 -7.64 13.38 -15.79
N LEU A 4 -7.10 13.36 -14.56
CA LEU A 4 -7.41 14.36 -13.53
C LEU A 4 -6.87 15.75 -13.91
N LEU A 5 -5.68 15.82 -14.52
CA LEU A 5 -5.09 17.07 -15.01
C LEU A 5 -5.97 17.66 -16.13
N THR A 6 -6.37 16.84 -17.09
CA THR A 6 -7.25 17.25 -18.19
C THR A 6 -8.59 17.75 -17.67
N HIS A 7 -9.22 17.00 -16.76
CA HIS A 7 -10.48 17.41 -16.16
C HIS A 7 -10.34 18.74 -15.41
N GLN A 8 -9.22 18.94 -14.70
CA GLN A 8 -9.05 20.19 -13.96
C GLN A 8 -8.79 21.40 -14.86
N MET A 9 -8.08 21.21 -15.98
CA MET A 9 -7.96 22.26 -17.00
C MET A 9 -9.33 22.62 -17.58
N CYS A 10 -10.15 21.64 -17.96
CA CYS A 10 -11.48 21.87 -18.51
C CYS A 10 -12.42 22.57 -17.52
N ASN A 11 -12.43 22.14 -16.26
CA ASN A 11 -13.26 22.74 -15.21
C ASN A 11 -12.84 24.18 -14.92
N SER A 12 -11.52 24.44 -14.85
CA SER A 12 -10.99 25.79 -14.65
C SER A 12 -11.43 26.73 -15.77
N ILE A 13 -11.39 26.28 -17.04
CA ILE A 13 -11.87 27.05 -18.19
C ILE A 13 -13.37 27.35 -18.06
N GLY A 14 -14.19 26.36 -17.74
CA GLY A 14 -15.64 26.53 -17.60
C GLY A 14 -16.00 27.55 -16.52
N VAL A 15 -15.37 27.45 -15.34
CA VAL A 15 -15.60 28.38 -14.23
C VAL A 15 -15.14 29.79 -14.60
N LEU A 16 -13.94 29.93 -15.19
CA LEU A 16 -13.41 31.25 -15.56
C LEU A 16 -14.25 31.95 -16.64
N GLN A 17 -14.82 31.20 -17.59
CA GLN A 17 -15.72 31.75 -18.60
C GLN A 17 -17.07 32.16 -18.01
N GLN A 18 -17.61 31.38 -17.06
CA GLN A 18 -18.89 31.70 -16.42
C GLN A 18 -18.84 32.99 -15.60
N VAL A 19 -17.70 33.27 -14.96
CA VAL A 19 -17.52 34.44 -14.10
C VAL A 19 -16.89 35.64 -14.83
N ALA A 20 -16.50 35.48 -16.10
CA ALA A 20 -15.88 36.53 -16.89
C ALA A 20 -16.85 37.70 -17.14
N PRO A 21 -16.45 38.95 -16.84
CA PRO A 21 -17.26 40.11 -17.18
C PRO A 21 -17.30 40.30 -18.71
N PRO A 22 -18.36 40.91 -19.26
CA PRO A 22 -18.42 41.26 -20.67
C PRO A 22 -17.35 42.31 -20.98
N CYS A 23 -16.38 42.00 -21.84
CA CYS A 23 -15.33 42.94 -22.22
C CYS A 23 -15.88 44.02 -23.17
N GLY A 24 -15.75 45.30 -22.80
CA GLY A 24 -15.93 46.43 -23.71
C GLY A 24 -14.71 46.64 -24.61
N LEU A 25 -14.95 47.00 -25.87
CA LEU A 25 -13.90 47.23 -26.89
C LEU A 25 -12.99 48.45 -26.57
N ASP A 26 -13.40 49.31 -25.63
CA ASP A 26 -12.77 50.60 -25.33
C ASP A 26 -11.80 50.57 -24.13
N GLY A 27 -11.40 49.39 -23.66
CA GLY A 27 -10.20 49.21 -22.82
C GLY A 27 -10.24 49.83 -21.42
N THR A 28 -11.41 50.21 -20.91
CA THR A 28 -11.58 50.82 -19.58
C THR A 28 -12.52 50.00 -18.68
N ASP A 29 -12.25 48.70 -18.53
CA ASP A 29 -12.95 47.87 -17.55
C ASP A 29 -12.02 47.48 -16.40
N VAL A 30 -12.11 48.26 -15.32
CA VAL A 30 -11.49 47.96 -14.03
C VAL A 30 -12.50 47.17 -13.18
N MET A 31 -12.79 45.92 -13.54
CA MET A 31 -13.56 45.03 -12.65
C MET A 31 -13.12 43.57 -12.86
N GLY A 32 -12.48 42.97 -11.85
CA GLY A 32 -12.16 41.54 -11.87
C GLY A 32 -11.09 41.05 -10.89
N LEU A 33 -11.00 41.58 -9.66
CA LEU A 33 -10.01 41.08 -8.67
C LEU A 33 -10.29 39.62 -8.24
N GLU A 34 -11.58 39.21 -8.19
CA GLU A 34 -11.97 37.82 -7.89
C GLU A 34 -11.64 36.85 -9.05
N GLN A 35 -11.64 37.34 -10.30
CA GLN A 35 -11.21 36.58 -11.47
C GLN A 35 -9.72 36.21 -11.35
N GLU A 36 -8.89 37.15 -10.89
CA GLU A 36 -7.46 36.98 -10.71
C GLU A 36 -7.16 35.95 -9.61
N GLU A 37 -7.92 35.95 -8.52
CA GLU A 37 -7.74 34.99 -7.43
C GLU A 37 -8.10 33.56 -7.85
N ASN A 38 -9.25 33.36 -8.50
CA ASN A 38 -9.65 32.04 -8.99
C ASN A 38 -8.70 31.51 -10.07
N ALA A 39 -8.30 32.36 -11.02
CA ALA A 39 -7.30 31.99 -12.04
C ALA A 39 -5.97 31.58 -11.40
N ARG A 40 -5.51 32.32 -10.38
CA ARG A 40 -4.30 31.99 -9.62
C ARG A 40 -4.43 30.67 -8.85
N ASN A 41 -5.58 30.39 -8.25
CA ASN A 41 -5.83 29.14 -7.53
C ASN A 41 -5.87 27.93 -8.49
N PHE A 42 -6.54 28.06 -9.64
CA PHE A 42 -6.53 27.04 -10.69
C PHE A 42 -5.12 26.81 -11.24
N ALA A 43 -4.36 27.87 -11.51
CA ALA A 43 -2.98 27.76 -11.99
C ALA A 43 -2.09 27.01 -10.99
N LYS A 44 -2.18 27.33 -9.69
CA LYS A 44 -1.46 26.60 -8.63
C LYS A 44 -1.83 25.12 -8.61
N LEU A 45 -3.11 24.79 -8.73
CA LEU A 45 -3.57 23.41 -8.67
C LEU A 45 -3.16 22.60 -9.90
N ILE A 46 -3.27 23.18 -11.09
CA ILE A 46 -2.79 22.56 -12.35
C ILE A 46 -1.29 22.32 -12.29
N ALA A 47 -0.50 23.31 -11.86
CA ALA A 47 0.95 23.18 -11.72
C ALA A 47 1.34 22.11 -10.69
N LYS A 48 0.61 22.04 -9.57
CA LYS A 48 0.81 20.98 -8.57
C LYS A 48 0.53 19.61 -9.15
N ILE A 49 -0.62 19.42 -9.83
CA ILE A 49 -0.98 18.12 -10.40
C ILE A 49 0.01 17.70 -11.49
N ALA A 50 0.48 18.63 -12.33
CA ALA A 50 1.52 18.35 -13.31
C ALA A 50 2.83 17.91 -12.65
N LYS A 51 3.24 18.60 -11.58
CA LYS A 51 4.45 18.23 -10.83
C LYS A 51 4.31 16.89 -10.10
N ASP A 52 3.13 16.60 -9.57
CA ASP A 52 2.81 15.32 -8.95
C ASP A 52 2.91 14.19 -9.98
N ILE A 53 2.47 14.41 -11.23
CA ILE A 53 2.64 13.46 -12.34
C ILE A 53 4.13 13.23 -12.65
N ASP A 54 4.93 14.28 -12.80
CA ASP A 54 6.38 14.15 -13.04
C ASP A 54 7.07 13.34 -11.94
N THR A 55 6.73 13.65 -10.68
CA THR A 55 7.30 12.95 -9.52
C THR A 55 6.93 11.47 -9.51
N LEU A 56 5.71 11.13 -9.96
CA LEU A 56 5.28 9.73 -10.06
C LEU A 56 5.97 9.01 -11.21
N ILE A 57 6.20 9.68 -12.34
CA ILE A 57 6.97 9.14 -13.46
C ILE A 57 8.39 8.84 -12.99
N ASP A 58 9.04 9.75 -12.26
CA ASP A 58 10.36 9.56 -11.66
C ASP A 58 10.38 8.43 -10.61
N SER A 59 9.22 8.13 -10.01
CA SER A 59 9.05 7.06 -9.04
C SER A 59 8.73 5.70 -9.67
N LEU A 60 8.52 5.64 -10.98
CA LEU A 60 8.32 4.37 -11.65
C LEU A 60 9.62 3.56 -11.58
N PRO A 61 9.54 2.23 -11.37
CA PRO A 61 10.70 1.38 -11.55
C PRO A 61 11.21 1.52 -13.00
N ASN A 62 12.53 1.59 -13.19
CA ASN A 62 13.14 1.69 -14.52
C ASN A 62 12.73 0.50 -15.40
N ASP A 63 12.20 0.78 -16.60
CA ASP A 63 11.88 -0.21 -17.64
C ASP A 63 13.13 -0.85 -18.29
N ASP A 64 14.34 -0.46 -17.87
CA ASP A 64 15.61 -1.05 -18.33
C ASP A 64 15.89 -2.45 -17.72
N SER A 65 14.92 -3.06 -17.04
CA SER A 65 14.98 -4.48 -16.75
C SER A 65 14.61 -5.27 -18.00
N SER A 66 15.63 -5.72 -18.73
CA SER A 66 15.47 -6.88 -19.61
C SER A 66 14.68 -7.92 -18.85
N SER A 67 13.51 -8.33 -19.36
CA SER A 67 12.52 -9.21 -18.72
C SER A 67 13.07 -10.51 -18.11
N ASN A 68 14.33 -10.84 -18.35
CA ASN A 68 15.05 -11.98 -17.80
C ASN A 68 15.63 -11.73 -16.40
N VAL A 69 16.09 -10.51 -16.08
CA VAL A 69 16.73 -10.22 -14.78
C VAL A 69 15.71 -10.30 -13.65
N ASP A 70 14.52 -9.71 -13.85
CA ASP A 70 13.45 -9.79 -12.86
C ASP A 70 13.00 -11.24 -12.66
N ASN A 71 12.89 -12.03 -13.73
CA ASN A 71 12.54 -13.46 -13.62
C ASN A 71 13.55 -14.27 -12.80
N GLU A 72 14.86 -14.00 -12.94
CA GLU A 72 15.88 -14.66 -12.13
C GLU A 72 15.80 -14.27 -10.65
N GLU A 73 15.57 -12.99 -10.35
CA GLU A 73 15.38 -12.53 -8.96
C GLU A 73 14.10 -13.11 -8.34
N PHE A 74 12.99 -13.13 -9.09
CA PHE A 74 11.75 -13.78 -8.67
C PHE A 74 11.95 -15.28 -8.39
N THR A 75 12.66 -15.98 -9.29
CA THR A 75 12.94 -17.42 -9.11
C THR A 75 13.79 -17.64 -7.85
N ARG A 76 14.84 -16.85 -7.64
CA ARG A 76 15.67 -16.94 -6.42
C ARG A 76 14.88 -16.64 -5.15
N LEU A 77 13.98 -15.65 -5.20
CA LEU A 77 13.14 -15.31 -4.07
C LEU A 77 12.15 -16.45 -3.75
N GLU A 78 11.57 -17.06 -4.78
CA GLU A 78 10.67 -18.21 -4.63
C GLU A 78 11.40 -19.44 -4.05
N GLU A 79 12.61 -19.75 -4.54
CA GLU A 79 13.44 -20.82 -3.99
C GLU A 79 13.80 -20.57 -2.52
N SER A 80 14.18 -19.34 -2.18
CA SER A 80 14.50 -18.93 -0.81
C SER A 80 13.29 -19.07 0.12
N ASN A 81 12.11 -18.63 -0.33
CA ASN A 81 10.87 -18.75 0.40
C ASN A 81 10.50 -20.22 0.62
N GLN A 82 10.57 -21.05 -0.42
CA GLN A 82 10.28 -22.47 -0.31
C GLN A 82 11.25 -23.20 0.63
N LYS A 83 12.53 -22.80 0.64
CA LYS A 83 13.50 -23.32 1.60
C LYS A 83 13.13 -22.94 3.04
N ALA A 84 12.80 -21.67 3.29
CA ALA A 84 12.38 -21.20 4.60
C ALA A 84 11.10 -21.91 5.09
N ALA A 85 10.14 -22.16 4.19
CA ALA A 85 8.93 -22.92 4.49
C ALA A 85 9.25 -24.37 4.91
N ARG A 86 10.12 -25.07 4.18
CA ARG A 86 10.57 -26.43 4.54
C ARG A 86 11.28 -26.49 5.89
N GLU A 87 12.14 -25.51 6.17
CA GLU A 87 12.81 -25.41 7.47
C GLU A 87 11.81 -25.17 8.60
N PHE A 88 10.82 -24.32 8.36
CA PHE A 88 9.74 -24.06 9.32
C PHE A 88 8.90 -25.31 9.59
N GLU A 89 8.48 -26.04 8.55
CA GLU A 89 7.74 -27.30 8.69
C GLU A 89 8.50 -28.32 9.54
N ALA A 90 9.81 -28.48 9.31
CA ALA A 90 10.65 -29.39 10.08
C ALA A 90 10.76 -28.99 11.56
N VAL A 91 10.76 -27.69 11.86
CA VAL A 91 10.75 -27.20 13.25
C VAL A 91 9.39 -27.43 13.90
N VAL A 92 8.29 -27.19 13.18
CA VAL A 92 6.93 -27.44 13.67
C VAL A 92 6.73 -28.92 13.99
N GLU A 93 7.17 -29.83 13.12
CA GLU A 93 7.09 -31.28 13.32
C GLU A 93 7.82 -31.71 14.61
N LYS A 94 9.06 -31.23 14.80
CA LYS A 94 9.82 -31.49 16.05
C LYS A 94 9.11 -30.93 17.27
N GLY A 95 8.50 -29.75 17.14
CA GLY A 95 7.68 -29.13 18.19
C GLY A 95 6.49 -29.99 18.57
N GLN A 96 5.79 -30.57 17.59
CA GLN A 96 4.64 -31.44 17.82
C GLN A 96 5.04 -32.72 18.55
N ILE A 97 6.12 -33.39 18.10
CA ILE A 97 6.64 -34.60 18.77
C ILE A 97 6.99 -34.31 20.23
N LEU A 98 7.60 -33.16 20.51
CA LEU A 98 7.93 -32.79 21.88
C LEU A 98 6.67 -32.53 22.72
N LEU A 99 5.66 -31.89 22.13
CA LEU A 99 4.38 -31.63 22.80
C LEU A 99 3.68 -32.95 23.17
N ASP A 100 3.63 -33.91 22.26
CA ASP A 100 3.02 -35.23 22.50
C ASP A 100 3.71 -35.95 23.67
N ARG A 101 5.05 -35.91 23.74
CA ARG A 101 5.80 -36.49 24.86
C ARG A 101 5.50 -35.82 26.21
N ILE A 102 5.30 -34.50 26.20
CA ILE A 102 4.89 -33.77 27.41
C ILE A 102 3.49 -34.19 27.84
N GLN A 103 2.56 -34.35 26.88
CA GLN A 103 1.19 -34.81 27.16
C GLN A 103 1.19 -36.22 27.75
N ASP A 104 1.99 -37.15 27.21
CA ASP A 104 2.13 -38.50 27.74
C ASP A 104 2.64 -38.49 29.20
N ALA A 105 3.69 -37.71 29.47
CA ALA A 105 4.24 -37.58 30.82
C ALA A 105 3.22 -36.98 31.80
N LEU A 106 2.45 -35.98 31.38
CA LEU A 106 1.38 -35.39 32.19
C LEU A 106 0.24 -36.38 32.46
N ALA A 107 -0.12 -37.21 31.48
CA ALA A 107 -1.11 -38.26 31.65
C ALA A 107 -0.66 -39.30 32.67
N ASP A 108 0.62 -39.69 32.64
CA ASP A 108 1.18 -40.65 33.60
C ASP A 108 1.25 -40.07 35.02
N ILE A 109 1.64 -38.80 35.17
CA ILE A 109 1.60 -38.11 36.47
C ILE A 109 0.16 -38.08 37.02
N SER A 110 -0.82 -37.78 36.15
CA SER A 110 -2.23 -37.76 36.56
C SER A 110 -2.72 -39.14 37.04
N LYS A 111 -2.36 -40.22 36.33
CA LYS A 111 -2.70 -41.60 36.75
C LYS A 111 -2.10 -41.95 38.11
N VAL A 112 -0.82 -41.60 38.33
CA VAL A 112 -0.13 -41.86 39.60
C VAL A 112 -0.78 -41.07 40.74
N SER A 113 -1.05 -39.78 40.52
CA SER A 113 -1.72 -38.92 41.52
C SER A 113 -3.10 -39.43 41.91
N TYR A 114 -3.87 -39.91 40.92
CA TYR A 114 -5.16 -40.55 41.17
C TYR A 114 -5.03 -41.83 42.01
N ALA A 115 -4.08 -42.72 41.66
CA ALA A 115 -3.85 -43.95 42.41
C ALA A 115 -3.43 -43.69 43.86
N VAL A 116 -2.56 -42.70 44.10
CA VAL A 116 -2.14 -42.29 45.45
C VAL A 116 -3.33 -41.76 46.26
N SER A 117 -4.21 -40.97 45.65
CA SER A 117 -5.40 -40.44 46.32
C SER A 117 -6.39 -41.54 46.75
N GLN A 118 -6.53 -42.60 45.94
CA GLN A 118 -7.37 -43.75 46.28
C GLN A 118 -6.82 -44.57 47.46
N ILE A 119 -5.48 -44.69 47.57
CA ILE A 119 -4.84 -45.37 48.71
C ILE A 119 -5.04 -44.57 50.01
N HIS A 120 -5.04 -43.24 49.95
CA HIS A 120 -5.23 -42.40 51.14
C HIS A 120 -6.69 -42.36 51.65
N THR A 121 -7.65 -42.86 50.87
CA THR A 121 -9.10 -42.83 51.21
C THR A 121 -9.58 -44.15 51.83
N ILE A 122 -8.71 -45.15 52.00
CA ILE A 122 -8.97 -46.43 52.69
C ILE A 122 -8.26 -46.42 54.05
#